data_AF-A0A954LQW9-F1
#
_entry.id   AF-A0A954LQW9-F1
#
_cell.length_a   1.000
_cell.length_b   1.000
_cell.length_c   1.000
_cell.angle_alpha   90.00
_cell.angle_beta   90.00
_cell.angle_gamma   90.00
#
_symmetry.space_group_name_H-M   'P 1'
#
loop_
_entity.id
_entity.type
_entity.pdbx_description
1 polymer ?
#
loop_
_entity_poly.entity_id
_entity_poly.type
_entity_poly.pdbx_seq_one_letter_code
_entity_poly.pdbx_strand_id
1 'polypeptide(L)'
;MIVRFGIIVSLLVGLLSPEILRAEAIDFERDVQPILTRYSCNAGPCHGKASGQNGFKLSLLGFDPEFDYAALTREARGRRIFLPNPEQSLFLQKPTGETPHGGGKRIEKGSEAYHVLLEWIRQGMNREVPGTPELVKVSVEPEEIILGYEAALPLKVTAHYSDGSTRDVTKLSAYQSNESGIAAVDDGGNISTNNIVGEAAVMARYMGEIAVCMVAVPQPGEVADQFYKDLPRQNFIDGHIWNKLQRLRITPSQPAPDHKFLRRVFLDIIGRLPTPDEAEKFLGDKAPNKRELLVDYLLEQPEYAAHWANK
;
A
#
# COMPACT_ATOMS: atom_id res chain seq x y z
N MET A 1 -84.19 -11.49 -22.36
CA MET A 1 -83.56 -11.46 -21.03
C MET A 1 -82.09 -11.15 -21.24
N ILE A 2 -81.69 -9.92 -20.93
CA ILE A 2 -80.41 -9.30 -21.27
C ILE A 2 -79.50 -9.42 -20.06
N VAL A 3 -78.26 -9.90 -20.22
CA VAL A 3 -77.20 -9.70 -19.21
C VAL A 3 -75.93 -9.27 -19.94
N ARG A 4 -75.51 -8.02 -19.70
CA ARG A 4 -74.32 -7.37 -20.24
C ARG A 4 -73.09 -7.77 -19.41
N PHE A 5 -71.98 -8.09 -20.09
CA PHE A 5 -70.64 -8.14 -19.52
C PHE A 5 -70.14 -6.71 -19.26
N GLY A 6 -69.74 -6.41 -18.02
CA GLY A 6 -69.04 -5.19 -17.64
C GLY A 6 -67.58 -5.50 -17.34
N ILE A 7 -66.67 -4.94 -18.13
CA ILE A 7 -65.22 -4.95 -17.87
C ILE A 7 -64.92 -3.78 -16.92
N ILE A 8 -64.40 -4.06 -15.74
CA ILE A 8 -63.83 -3.04 -14.83
C ILE A 8 -62.32 -3.04 -15.06
N VAL A 9 -61.82 -2.02 -15.76
CA VAL A 9 -60.39 -1.67 -15.79
C VAL A 9 -60.13 -0.81 -14.56
N SER A 10 -59.43 -1.36 -13.56
CA SER A 10 -58.91 -0.55 -12.44
C SER A 10 -57.66 0.18 -12.89
N LEU A 11 -57.74 1.50 -13.03
CA LEU A 11 -56.58 2.38 -13.13
C LEU A 11 -55.91 2.46 -11.75
N LEU A 12 -54.78 1.78 -11.57
CA LEU A 12 -53.87 2.07 -10.47
C LEU A 12 -52.98 3.26 -10.88
N VAL A 13 -53.35 4.45 -10.44
CA VAL A 13 -52.47 5.62 -10.49
C VAL A 13 -51.46 5.45 -9.36
N GLY A 14 -50.30 4.86 -9.68
CA GLY A 14 -49.14 4.88 -8.81
C GLY A 14 -48.57 6.29 -8.76
N LEU A 15 -48.70 6.96 -7.62
CA LEU A 15 -47.94 8.16 -7.26
C LEU A 15 -46.45 7.81 -7.21
N LEU A 16 -45.73 8.03 -8.32
CA LEU A 16 -44.27 8.10 -8.30
C LEU A 16 -43.88 9.41 -7.62
N SER A 17 -43.41 9.33 -6.39
CA SER A 17 -42.70 10.41 -5.74
C SER A 17 -41.50 10.82 -6.61
N PRO A 18 -41.26 12.12 -6.88
CA PRO A 18 -40.08 12.55 -7.58
C PRO A 18 -38.90 12.53 -6.59
N GLU A 19 -38.31 11.36 -6.38
CA GLU A 19 -36.89 11.32 -6.03
C GLU A 19 -36.13 11.78 -7.27
N ILE A 20 -35.98 13.10 -7.38
CA ILE A 20 -34.90 13.68 -8.16
C ILE A 20 -33.64 13.05 -7.59
N LEU A 21 -32.99 12.16 -8.35
CA LEU A 21 -31.64 11.67 -8.09
C LEU A 21 -30.72 12.90 -7.98
N ARG A 22 -30.62 13.46 -6.77
CA ARG A 22 -29.60 14.46 -6.47
C ARG A 22 -28.28 13.73 -6.60
N ALA A 23 -27.40 14.22 -7.48
CA ALA A 23 -26.01 13.80 -7.47
C ALA A 23 -25.51 13.90 -6.02
N GLU A 24 -24.87 12.83 -5.55
CA GLU A 24 -24.34 12.79 -4.19
C GLU A 24 -23.41 13.99 -3.97
N ALA A 25 -23.51 14.63 -2.81
CA ALA A 25 -22.69 15.79 -2.50
C ALA A 25 -21.22 15.38 -2.41
N ILE A 26 -20.35 16.07 -3.14
CA ILE A 26 -18.92 15.77 -3.20
C ILE A 26 -18.21 16.52 -2.08
N ASP A 27 -17.51 15.77 -1.24
CA ASP A 27 -16.77 16.26 -0.08
C ASP A 27 -15.28 16.40 -0.41
N PHE A 28 -14.65 17.49 0.02
CA PHE A 28 -13.24 17.72 -0.33
C PHE A 28 -12.33 16.64 0.26
N GLU A 29 -12.51 16.30 1.54
CA GLU A 29 -11.61 15.40 2.26
C GLU A 29 -11.83 13.95 1.83
N ARG A 30 -13.08 13.58 1.56
CA ARG A 30 -13.46 12.20 1.23
C ARG A 30 -13.32 11.85 -0.25
N ASP A 31 -13.53 12.82 -1.14
CA ASP A 31 -13.66 12.57 -2.58
C ASP A 31 -12.58 13.27 -3.42
N VAL A 32 -12.11 14.46 -3.02
CA VAL A 32 -11.14 15.25 -3.81
C VAL A 32 -9.71 15.03 -3.38
N GLN A 33 -9.41 15.18 -2.08
CA GLN A 33 -8.05 15.04 -1.55
C GLN A 33 -7.45 13.65 -1.82
N PRO A 34 -8.20 12.53 -1.73
CA PRO A 34 -7.67 11.21 -2.07
C PRO A 34 -7.24 11.08 -3.53
N ILE A 35 -7.94 11.75 -4.45
CA ILE A 35 -7.54 11.83 -5.87
C ILE A 35 -6.17 12.51 -5.99
N LEU A 36 -5.93 13.60 -5.27
CA LEU A 36 -4.64 14.29 -5.28
C LEU A 36 -3.50 13.40 -4.76
N THR A 37 -3.78 12.59 -3.74
CA THR A 37 -2.81 11.62 -3.21
C THR A 37 -2.56 10.48 -4.18
N ARG A 38 -3.61 9.89 -4.74
CA ARG A 38 -3.53 8.80 -5.73
C ARG A 38 -2.66 9.18 -6.92
N TYR A 39 -2.88 10.36 -7.49
CA TYR A 39 -2.10 10.86 -8.63
C TYR A 39 -0.78 11.54 -8.23
N SER A 40 -0.34 11.38 -6.96
CA SER A 40 0.91 11.90 -6.41
C SER A 40 1.07 13.43 -6.51
N CYS A 41 -0.02 14.19 -6.63
CA CYS A 41 0.02 15.65 -6.72
C CYS A 41 0.53 16.29 -5.42
N ASN A 42 0.12 15.77 -4.26
CA ASN A 42 0.53 16.21 -2.93
C ASN A 42 1.67 15.35 -2.33
N ALA A 43 2.40 14.60 -3.17
CA ALA A 43 3.61 13.89 -2.76
C ALA A 43 4.83 14.82 -2.71
N GLY A 44 5.89 14.40 -2.00
CA GLY A 44 7.13 15.15 -1.82
C GLY A 44 7.76 15.69 -3.12
N PRO A 45 7.89 14.90 -4.21
CA PRO A 45 8.44 15.41 -5.47
C PRO A 45 7.62 16.55 -6.13
N CYS A 46 6.32 16.64 -5.82
CA CYS A 46 5.38 17.61 -6.40
C CYS A 46 5.00 18.70 -5.38
N HIS A 47 3.71 18.90 -5.12
CA HIS A 47 3.24 20.01 -4.27
C HIS A 47 3.32 19.71 -2.76
N GLY A 48 3.63 18.47 -2.37
CA GLY A 48 3.75 18.03 -0.98
C GLY A 48 5.08 18.33 -0.30
N LYS A 49 6.10 18.84 -1.02
CA LYS A 49 7.35 19.27 -0.37
C LYS A 49 7.14 20.51 0.49
N ALA A 50 7.99 20.68 1.49
CA ALA A 50 7.96 21.80 2.43
C ALA A 50 7.90 23.18 1.76
N SER A 51 8.55 23.36 0.60
CA SER A 51 8.55 24.62 -0.15
C SER A 51 7.41 24.77 -1.17
N GLY A 52 6.63 23.71 -1.44
CA GLY A 52 5.69 23.66 -2.57
C GLY A 52 6.37 23.83 -3.94
N GLN A 53 5.59 23.89 -5.01
CA GLN A 53 6.10 24.11 -6.37
C GLN A 53 5.44 25.34 -6.99
N ASN A 54 6.25 26.27 -7.50
CA ASN A 54 5.78 27.47 -8.21
C ASN A 54 4.71 28.28 -7.44
N GLY A 55 4.90 28.43 -6.12
CA GLY A 55 3.97 29.16 -5.25
C GLY A 55 2.65 28.41 -4.98
N PHE A 56 2.59 27.10 -5.21
CA PHE A 56 1.49 26.23 -4.82
C PHE A 56 2.01 25.08 -3.95
N LYS A 57 1.45 24.97 -2.74
CA LYS A 57 1.85 23.98 -1.74
C LYS A 57 0.61 23.24 -1.25
N LEU A 58 0.77 21.94 -1.08
CA LEU A 58 -0.17 21.06 -0.40
C LEU A 58 0.57 20.39 0.76
N SER A 59 -0.19 19.94 1.74
CA SER A 59 0.22 19.07 2.83
C SER A 59 0.72 17.75 2.24
N LEU A 60 1.76 17.17 2.84
CA LEU A 60 2.33 15.91 2.37
C LEU A 60 1.30 14.78 2.52
N LEU A 61 0.92 14.16 1.40
CA LEU A 61 -0.05 13.06 1.34
C LEU A 61 -1.44 13.41 1.93
N GLY A 62 -1.78 14.70 2.00
CA GLY A 62 -3.09 15.15 2.49
C GLY A 62 -3.24 15.19 4.01
N PHE A 63 -2.13 15.29 4.77
CA PHE A 63 -2.19 15.27 6.24
C PHE A 63 -2.96 16.45 6.88
N ASP A 64 -3.14 17.56 6.15
CA ASP A 64 -3.85 18.76 6.63
C ASP A 64 -4.88 19.21 5.58
N PRO A 65 -6.13 18.69 5.68
CA PRO A 65 -7.18 19.00 4.71
C PRO A 65 -7.62 20.46 4.71
N GLU A 66 -7.58 21.14 5.86
CA GLU A 66 -7.93 22.56 5.93
C GLU A 66 -6.92 23.42 5.17
N PHE A 67 -5.62 23.16 5.39
CA PHE A 67 -4.54 23.80 4.65
C PHE A 67 -4.68 23.58 3.15
N ASP A 68 -4.91 22.33 2.72
CA ASP A 68 -5.02 21.96 1.31
C ASP A 68 -6.22 22.63 0.63
N TYR A 69 -7.36 22.63 1.31
CA TYR A 69 -8.58 23.27 0.82
C TYR A 69 -8.35 24.79 0.62
N ALA A 70 -7.74 25.45 1.60
CA ALA A 70 -7.44 26.89 1.52
C ALA A 70 -6.44 27.20 0.39
N ALA A 71 -5.40 26.38 0.23
CA ALA A 71 -4.40 26.52 -0.83
C ALA A 71 -5.02 26.40 -2.23
N LEU A 72 -6.00 25.52 -2.40
CA LEU A 72 -6.71 25.33 -3.66
C LEU A 72 -7.72 26.45 -3.95
N THR A 73 -8.52 26.83 -2.95
CA THR A 73 -9.72 27.66 -3.18
C THR A 73 -9.52 29.15 -2.90
N ARG A 74 -8.58 29.53 -2.02
CA ARG A 74 -8.46 30.92 -1.51
C ARG A 74 -7.16 31.61 -1.89
N GLU A 75 -6.06 30.86 -1.93
CA GLU A 75 -4.75 31.43 -2.22
C GLU A 75 -4.59 31.94 -3.66
N ALA A 76 -3.51 32.69 -3.91
CA ALA A 76 -3.16 33.22 -5.23
C ALA A 76 -4.30 34.03 -5.90
N ARG A 77 -5.15 34.68 -5.09
CA ARG A 77 -6.34 35.42 -5.51
C ARG A 77 -7.38 34.55 -6.25
N GLY A 78 -7.52 33.29 -5.83
CA GLY A 78 -8.50 32.35 -6.38
C GLY A 78 -8.19 31.86 -7.80
N ARG A 79 -7.00 32.15 -8.35
CA ARG A 79 -6.65 31.84 -9.76
C ARG A 79 -6.67 30.35 -10.14
N ARG A 80 -6.75 29.45 -9.16
CA ARG A 80 -6.71 27.99 -9.38
C ARG A 80 -8.07 27.42 -9.77
N ILE A 81 -9.15 28.04 -9.32
CA ILE A 81 -10.52 27.62 -9.61
C ILE A 81 -11.26 28.75 -10.32
N PHE A 82 -11.88 28.44 -11.46
CA PHE A 82 -12.67 29.38 -12.23
C PHE A 82 -14.14 28.95 -12.25
N LEU A 83 -14.88 29.37 -11.23
CA LEU A 83 -16.28 28.97 -11.03
C LEU A 83 -17.21 29.24 -12.23
N PRO A 84 -17.11 30.37 -12.97
CA PRO A 84 -17.98 30.62 -14.12
C PRO A 84 -17.78 29.65 -15.28
N ASN A 85 -16.61 29.02 -15.38
CA ASN A 85 -16.30 28.00 -16.38
C ASN A 85 -15.35 26.96 -15.76
N PRO A 86 -15.88 26.03 -14.95
CA PRO A 86 -15.09 25.11 -14.13
C PRO A 86 -14.01 24.34 -14.91
N GLU A 87 -14.29 23.96 -16.15
CA GLU A 87 -13.37 23.26 -17.06
C GLU A 87 -12.11 24.07 -17.39
N GLN A 88 -12.16 25.39 -17.26
CA GLN A 88 -11.01 26.28 -17.43
C GLN A 88 -10.21 26.52 -16.14
N SER A 89 -10.59 25.87 -15.02
CA SER A 89 -9.83 25.93 -13.79
C SER A 89 -8.43 25.33 -13.99
N LEU A 90 -7.39 26.06 -13.58
CA LEU A 90 -6.02 25.54 -13.61
C LEU A 90 -5.89 24.22 -12.83
N PHE A 91 -6.71 24.04 -11.79
CA PHE A 91 -6.82 22.80 -11.02
C PHE A 91 -7.18 21.58 -11.88
N LEU A 92 -7.92 21.76 -12.98
CA LEU A 92 -8.22 20.71 -13.94
C LEU A 92 -7.22 20.70 -15.11
N GLN A 93 -6.93 21.87 -15.69
CA GLN A 93 -6.13 21.97 -16.92
C GLN A 93 -4.67 21.52 -16.75
N LYS A 94 -4.07 21.74 -15.58
CA LYS A 94 -2.67 21.36 -15.31
C LYS A 94 -2.50 19.84 -15.22
N PRO A 95 -3.26 19.11 -14.37
CA PRO A 95 -3.13 17.66 -14.31
C PRO A 95 -3.60 16.95 -15.59
N THR A 96 -4.52 17.53 -16.38
CA THR A 96 -4.92 16.95 -17.68
C THR A 96 -3.95 17.23 -18.82
N GLY A 97 -2.96 18.10 -18.60
CA GLY A 97 -1.99 18.49 -19.63
C GLY A 97 -2.56 19.47 -20.68
N GLU A 98 -3.75 20.02 -20.46
CA GLU A 98 -4.34 21.06 -21.32
C GLU A 98 -3.61 22.40 -21.20
N THR A 99 -2.85 22.59 -20.11
CA THR A 99 -1.93 23.71 -19.92
C THR A 99 -0.56 23.18 -19.46
N PRO A 100 0.57 23.79 -19.90
CA PRO A 100 1.90 23.33 -19.51
C PRO A 100 2.06 23.18 -18.00
N HIS A 101 2.50 22.01 -17.55
CA HIS A 101 2.67 21.66 -16.16
C HIS A 101 3.98 20.89 -15.97
N GLY A 102 4.86 21.36 -15.08
CA GLY A 102 6.16 20.72 -14.84
C GLY A 102 6.06 19.29 -14.30
N GLY A 103 4.94 18.95 -13.65
CA GLY A 103 4.65 17.58 -13.22
C GLY A 103 4.14 16.65 -14.33
N GLY A 104 3.96 17.16 -15.56
CA GLY A 104 3.38 16.42 -16.68
C GLY A 104 1.87 16.20 -16.55
N LYS A 105 1.33 15.41 -17.47
CA LYS A 105 -0.04 14.89 -17.43
C LYS A 105 -0.14 13.81 -16.35
N ARG A 106 -1.15 13.92 -15.48
CA ARG A 106 -1.40 13.03 -14.35
C ARG A 106 -2.79 12.40 -14.40
N ILE A 107 -3.79 13.12 -14.90
CA ILE A 107 -5.18 12.69 -14.94
C ILE A 107 -5.67 12.74 -16.38
N GLU A 108 -6.39 11.70 -16.82
CA GLU A 108 -6.98 11.73 -18.16
C GLU A 108 -8.25 12.58 -18.15
N LYS A 109 -8.38 13.49 -19.11
CA LYS A 109 -9.59 14.30 -19.28
C LYS A 109 -10.78 13.37 -19.56
N GLY A 110 -11.88 13.55 -18.82
CA GLY A 110 -13.06 12.67 -18.90
C GLY A 110 -12.94 11.37 -18.11
N SER A 111 -11.85 11.15 -17.37
CA SER A 111 -11.79 10.06 -16.39
C SER A 111 -12.76 10.30 -15.23
N GLU A 112 -13.07 9.24 -14.47
CA GLU A 112 -13.88 9.32 -13.25
C GLU A 112 -13.33 10.37 -12.27
N ALA A 113 -12.02 10.37 -12.04
CA ALA A 113 -11.35 11.36 -11.20
C ALA A 113 -11.55 12.79 -11.73
N TYR A 114 -11.38 13.03 -13.03
CA TYR A 114 -11.64 14.33 -13.63
C TYR A 114 -13.08 14.80 -13.38
N HIS A 115 -14.05 13.90 -13.53
CA HIS A 115 -15.46 14.22 -13.32
C HIS A 115 -15.77 14.55 -11.85
N VAL A 116 -15.19 13.83 -10.88
CA VAL A 116 -15.34 14.16 -9.46
C VAL A 116 -14.77 15.55 -9.16
N LEU A 117 -13.57 15.86 -9.64
CA LEU A 117 -12.96 17.18 -9.45
C LEU A 117 -13.78 18.30 -10.10
N LEU A 118 -14.29 18.07 -11.31
CA LEU A 118 -15.11 19.04 -12.03
C LEU A 118 -16.46 19.27 -11.33
N GLU A 119 -17.11 18.21 -10.89
CA GLU A 119 -18.41 18.29 -10.24
C GLU A 119 -18.28 18.91 -8.84
N TRP A 120 -17.19 18.66 -8.11
CA TRP A 120 -16.89 19.36 -6.87
C TRP A 120 -16.83 20.88 -7.06
N ILE A 121 -16.17 21.36 -8.13
CA ILE A 121 -16.14 22.79 -8.46
C ILE A 121 -17.55 23.31 -8.75
N ARG A 122 -18.34 22.57 -9.54
CA ARG A 122 -19.72 22.94 -9.91
C ARG A 122 -20.66 23.00 -8.71
N GLN A 123 -20.44 22.14 -7.72
CA GLN A 123 -21.18 22.13 -6.45
C GLN A 123 -20.74 23.25 -5.48
N GLY A 124 -19.83 24.12 -5.89
CA GLY A 124 -19.37 25.24 -5.07
C GLY A 124 -18.19 24.91 -4.16
N MET A 125 -17.47 23.82 -4.44
CA MET A 125 -16.28 23.37 -3.70
C MET A 125 -16.58 23.10 -2.24
N ASN A 126 -17.55 22.24 -1.93
CA ASN A 126 -17.87 21.89 -0.54
C ASN A 126 -16.62 21.36 0.15
N ARG A 127 -16.23 21.96 1.29
CA ARG A 127 -15.13 21.42 2.11
C ARG A 127 -15.61 20.15 2.82
N GLU A 128 -16.67 20.30 3.60
CA GLU A 128 -17.32 19.22 4.35
C GLU A 128 -18.80 19.17 3.97
N VAL A 129 -19.34 17.97 3.86
CA VAL A 129 -20.79 17.74 3.76
C VAL A 129 -21.34 17.41 5.16
N PRO A 130 -22.29 18.19 5.71
CA PRO A 130 -22.84 17.93 7.04
C PRO A 130 -23.42 16.53 7.18
N GLY A 131 -23.05 15.84 8.26
CA GLY A 131 -23.50 14.46 8.53
C GLY A 131 -22.69 13.38 7.82
N THR A 132 -21.62 13.73 7.09
CA THR A 132 -20.68 12.74 6.56
C THR A 132 -19.98 12.03 7.72
N PRO A 133 -20.00 10.68 7.76
CA PRO A 133 -19.39 9.94 8.85
C PRO A 133 -17.86 9.95 8.74
N GLU A 134 -17.17 10.00 9.88
CA GLU A 134 -15.71 9.95 9.96
C GLU A 134 -15.17 8.59 9.54
N LEU A 135 -14.03 8.57 8.84
CA LEU A 135 -13.30 7.34 8.51
C LEU A 135 -12.69 6.74 9.78
N VAL A 136 -12.92 5.45 10.00
CA VAL A 136 -12.38 4.71 11.15
C VAL A 136 -11.17 3.87 10.75
N LYS A 137 -11.23 3.19 9.60
CA LYS A 137 -10.14 2.36 9.08
C LYS A 137 -10.33 2.06 7.60
N VAL A 138 -9.28 1.51 6.99
CA VAL A 138 -9.30 0.93 5.65
C VAL A 138 -8.90 -0.55 5.73
N SER A 139 -9.54 -1.40 4.93
CA SER A 139 -9.13 -2.80 4.73
C SER A 139 -8.85 -3.09 3.27
N VAL A 140 -8.02 -4.08 3.00
CA VAL A 140 -7.72 -4.56 1.65
C VAL A 140 -8.04 -6.04 1.53
N GLU A 141 -8.60 -6.44 0.39
CA GLU A 141 -8.85 -7.84 0.07
C GLU A 141 -8.17 -8.16 -1.27
N PRO A 142 -7.35 -9.23 -1.33
CA PRO A 142 -6.90 -10.07 -0.21
C PRO A 142 -5.89 -9.35 0.72
N GLU A 143 -5.86 -9.71 2.01
CA GLU A 143 -4.81 -9.27 2.96
C GLU A 143 -3.48 -9.99 2.72
N GLU A 144 -3.55 -11.22 2.18
CA GLU A 144 -2.39 -12.01 1.86
C GLU A 144 -2.68 -12.88 0.63
N ILE A 145 -1.73 -12.96 -0.30
CA ILE A 145 -1.86 -13.78 -1.50
C ILE A 145 -0.54 -14.42 -1.91
N ILE A 146 -0.64 -15.62 -2.47
CA ILE A 146 0.46 -16.29 -3.16
C ILE A 146 0.17 -16.21 -4.67
N LEU A 147 1.06 -15.57 -5.42
CA LEU A 147 0.95 -15.41 -6.87
C LEU A 147 2.12 -16.11 -7.55
N GLY A 148 1.84 -16.76 -8.68
CA GLY A 148 2.88 -17.32 -9.55
C GLY A 148 3.64 -16.24 -10.30
N TYR A 149 4.50 -16.66 -11.21
CA TYR A 149 5.17 -15.76 -12.14
C TYR A 149 4.19 -15.17 -13.16
N GLU A 150 4.43 -13.92 -13.57
CA GLU A 150 3.64 -13.20 -14.59
C GLU A 150 2.13 -13.21 -14.31
N ALA A 151 1.76 -13.25 -13.03
CA ALA A 151 0.38 -13.26 -12.58
C ALA A 151 -0.09 -11.83 -12.28
N ALA A 152 -1.41 -11.61 -12.39
CA ALA A 152 -2.02 -10.35 -12.03
C ALA A 152 -3.29 -10.58 -11.22
N LEU A 153 -3.56 -9.68 -10.27
CA LEU A 153 -4.74 -9.72 -9.43
C LEU A 153 -5.17 -8.31 -9.01
N PRO A 154 -6.46 -7.94 -9.17
CA PRO A 154 -6.97 -6.70 -8.62
C PRO A 154 -7.11 -6.78 -7.09
N LEU A 155 -6.75 -5.69 -6.41
CA LEU A 155 -7.11 -5.46 -5.02
C LEU A 155 -8.50 -4.84 -4.90
N LYS A 156 -9.17 -5.10 -3.79
CA LYS A 156 -10.34 -4.35 -3.35
C LYS A 156 -10.01 -3.62 -2.05
N VAL A 157 -10.21 -2.32 -2.02
CA VAL A 157 -9.99 -1.49 -0.82
C VAL A 157 -11.32 -0.98 -0.30
N THR A 158 -11.59 -1.22 0.98
CA THR A 158 -12.84 -0.85 1.63
C THR A 158 -12.58 0.11 2.78
N ALA A 159 -13.21 1.29 2.73
CA ALA A 159 -13.26 2.23 3.84
C ALA A 159 -14.39 1.85 4.80
N HIS A 160 -14.15 1.95 6.10
CA HIS A 160 -15.11 1.68 7.17
C HIS A 160 -15.33 2.96 7.97
N TYR A 161 -16.59 3.39 8.13
CA TYR A 161 -16.93 4.67 8.73
C TYR A 161 -17.57 4.51 10.13
N SER A 162 -17.61 5.62 10.87
CA SER A 162 -18.08 5.70 12.26
C SER A 162 -19.56 5.37 12.45
N ASP A 163 -20.37 5.49 11.40
CA ASP A 163 -21.79 5.08 11.39
C ASP A 163 -21.99 3.59 11.06
N GLY A 164 -20.91 2.84 10.86
CA GLY A 164 -20.92 1.43 10.47
C GLY A 164 -21.09 1.19 8.97
N SER A 165 -21.22 2.24 8.15
CA SER A 165 -21.23 2.11 6.70
C SER A 165 -19.85 1.78 6.14
N THR A 166 -19.84 1.26 4.91
CA THR A 166 -18.60 0.95 4.18
C THR A 166 -18.67 1.46 2.76
N ARG A 167 -17.52 1.82 2.17
CA ARG A 167 -17.40 2.25 0.78
C ARG A 167 -16.24 1.58 0.08
N ASP A 168 -16.46 1.18 -1.18
CA ASP A 168 -15.37 0.79 -2.07
C ASP A 168 -14.56 2.04 -2.44
N VAL A 169 -13.30 2.07 -2.01
CA VAL A 169 -12.36 3.18 -2.25
C VAL A 169 -11.17 2.71 -3.09
N THR A 170 -11.29 1.58 -3.79
CA THR A 170 -10.24 1.00 -4.63
C THR A 170 -9.72 2.01 -5.67
N LYS A 171 -10.64 2.78 -6.27
CA LYS A 171 -10.30 3.82 -7.26
C LYS A 171 -9.91 5.18 -6.66
N LEU A 172 -10.02 5.34 -5.35
CA LEU A 172 -9.61 6.55 -4.62
C LEU A 172 -8.32 6.34 -3.83
N SER A 173 -7.90 5.09 -3.68
CA SER A 173 -6.70 4.74 -2.92
C SER A 173 -5.43 5.01 -3.72
N ALA A 174 -4.38 5.42 -3.02
CA ALA A 174 -3.03 5.47 -3.53
C ALA A 174 -2.31 4.16 -3.20
N TYR A 175 -1.62 3.58 -4.19
CA TYR A 175 -0.94 2.30 -4.03
C TYR A 175 0.58 2.44 -4.07
N GLN A 176 1.27 1.58 -3.33
CA GLN A 176 2.72 1.48 -3.35
C GLN A 176 3.16 0.05 -3.06
N SER A 177 4.17 -0.44 -3.77
CA SER A 177 4.90 -1.65 -3.39
C SER A 177 6.25 -1.26 -2.79
N ASN A 178 6.67 -1.95 -1.72
CA ASN A 178 8.02 -1.79 -1.19
C ASN A 178 9.09 -2.49 -2.05
N GLU A 179 8.71 -3.53 -2.80
CA GLU A 179 9.58 -4.35 -3.64
C GLU A 179 8.91 -4.60 -5.00
N SER A 180 8.81 -3.55 -5.82
CA SER A 180 8.12 -3.60 -7.11
C SER A 180 8.73 -4.58 -8.13
N GLY A 181 9.97 -5.00 -7.91
CA GLY A 181 10.60 -6.06 -8.70
C GLY A 181 9.94 -7.42 -8.50
N ILE A 182 9.46 -7.70 -7.28
CA ILE A 182 8.77 -8.95 -6.91
C ILE A 182 7.29 -8.85 -7.27
N ALA A 183 6.62 -7.83 -6.72
CA ALA A 183 5.22 -7.54 -7.03
C ALA A 183 5.03 -6.03 -7.18
N ALA A 184 4.66 -5.58 -8.37
CA ALA A 184 4.27 -4.21 -8.65
C ALA A 184 2.77 -4.03 -8.42
N VAL A 185 2.34 -2.78 -8.29
CA VAL A 185 0.93 -2.38 -8.26
C VAL A 185 0.76 -1.15 -9.13
N ASP A 186 -0.27 -1.13 -9.97
CA ASP A 186 -0.59 0.03 -10.78
C ASP A 186 -1.49 1.02 -10.01
N ASP A 187 -1.72 2.21 -10.59
CA ASP A 187 -2.60 3.21 -10.00
C ASP A 187 -4.04 2.70 -9.82
N GLY A 188 -4.46 1.69 -10.60
CA GLY A 188 -5.76 1.03 -10.53
C GLY A 188 -5.94 0.12 -9.32
N GLY A 189 -4.86 -0.25 -8.63
CA GLY A 189 -4.87 -1.28 -7.59
C GLY A 189 -4.69 -2.69 -8.13
N ASN A 190 -4.22 -2.86 -9.37
CA ASN A 190 -3.91 -4.17 -9.91
C ASN A 190 -2.46 -4.55 -9.57
N ILE A 191 -2.29 -5.64 -8.85
CA ILE A 191 -1.00 -6.25 -8.59
C ILE A 191 -0.55 -7.01 -9.83
N SER A 192 0.75 -6.93 -10.14
CA SER A 192 1.41 -7.78 -11.12
C SER A 192 2.72 -8.33 -10.56
N THR A 193 3.01 -9.60 -10.82
CA THR A 193 4.26 -10.25 -10.42
C THR A 193 5.16 -10.45 -11.63
N ASN A 194 6.47 -10.40 -11.38
CA ASN A 194 7.48 -10.76 -12.37
C ASN A 194 8.04 -12.17 -12.07
N ASN A 195 9.26 -12.44 -12.53
CA ASN A 195 9.93 -13.73 -12.39
C ASN A 195 10.94 -13.75 -11.23
N ILE A 196 10.69 -12.96 -10.19
CA ILE A 196 11.54 -12.82 -9.01
C ILE A 196 10.83 -13.47 -7.82
N VAL A 197 11.49 -14.47 -7.23
CA VAL A 197 11.03 -15.12 -5.99
C VAL A 197 11.20 -14.18 -4.81
N GLY A 198 10.21 -14.12 -3.94
CA GLY A 198 10.29 -13.38 -2.69
C GLY A 198 8.92 -12.92 -2.20
N GLU A 199 8.91 -11.88 -1.39
CA GLU A 199 7.68 -11.26 -0.93
C GLU A 199 7.75 -9.74 -1.06
N ALA A 200 6.58 -9.15 -1.25
CA ALA A 200 6.39 -7.71 -1.26
C ALA A 200 5.13 -7.36 -0.46
N ALA A 201 5.19 -6.23 0.23
CA ALA A 201 4.05 -5.58 0.85
C ALA A 201 3.49 -4.55 -0.13
N VAL A 202 2.25 -4.76 -0.57
CA VAL A 202 1.49 -3.80 -1.38
C VAL A 202 0.60 -2.99 -0.45
N MET A 203 0.93 -1.72 -0.28
CA MET A 203 0.22 -0.76 0.55
C MET A 203 -0.88 -0.06 -0.25
N ALA A 204 -2.07 0.06 0.34
CA ALA A 204 -3.15 0.91 -0.12
C ALA A 204 -3.42 2.00 0.93
N ARG A 205 -3.48 3.27 0.51
CA ARG A 205 -3.72 4.43 1.37
C ARG A 205 -4.98 5.18 0.96
N TYR A 206 -5.82 5.52 1.92
CA TYR A 206 -6.99 6.39 1.73
C TYR A 206 -7.21 7.28 2.96
N MET A 207 -7.28 8.60 2.77
CA MET A 207 -7.44 9.62 3.84
C MET A 207 -6.51 9.42 5.05
N GLY A 208 -5.23 9.11 4.80
CA GLY A 208 -4.23 8.88 5.86
C GLY A 208 -4.17 7.44 6.38
N GLU A 209 -5.28 6.72 6.36
CA GLU A 209 -5.36 5.30 6.74
C GLU A 209 -4.68 4.38 5.73
N ILE A 210 -4.16 3.25 6.22
CA ILE A 210 -3.35 2.31 5.44
C ILE A 210 -3.86 0.88 5.63
N ALA A 211 -4.00 0.14 4.53
CA ALA A 211 -4.15 -1.31 4.51
C ALA A 211 -3.01 -1.94 3.69
N VAL A 212 -2.64 -3.18 3.99
CA VAL A 212 -1.50 -3.87 3.34
C VAL A 212 -1.92 -5.25 2.86
N CYS A 213 -1.61 -5.55 1.59
CA CYS A 213 -1.68 -6.88 1.02
C CYS A 213 -0.26 -7.48 0.97
N MET A 214 -0.05 -8.61 1.62
CA MET A 214 1.21 -9.35 1.56
C MET A 214 1.21 -10.30 0.36
N VAL A 215 2.07 -10.03 -0.61
CA VAL A 215 2.22 -10.84 -1.83
C VAL A 215 3.45 -11.72 -1.68
N ALA A 216 3.28 -13.04 -1.83
CA ALA A 216 4.38 -13.99 -1.93
C ALA A 216 4.47 -14.59 -3.33
N VAL A 217 5.67 -14.56 -3.90
CA VAL A 217 5.99 -15.18 -5.18
C VAL A 217 6.94 -16.34 -4.91
N PRO A 218 6.45 -17.59 -4.91
CA PRO A 218 7.26 -18.75 -4.59
C PRO A 218 8.14 -19.15 -5.78
N GLN A 219 9.19 -19.93 -5.49
CA GLN A 219 9.98 -20.58 -6.51
C GLN A 219 9.12 -21.54 -7.34
N PRO A 220 9.28 -21.58 -8.68
CA PRO A 220 8.57 -22.51 -9.54
C PRO A 220 8.87 -23.97 -9.16
N GLY A 221 7.88 -24.83 -9.38
CA GLY A 221 7.92 -26.23 -8.98
C GLY A 221 7.26 -26.47 -7.62
N GLU A 222 7.35 -27.71 -7.16
CA GLU A 222 6.78 -28.15 -5.89
C GLU A 222 7.86 -28.81 -5.03
N VAL A 223 7.79 -28.54 -3.74
CA VAL A 223 8.58 -29.22 -2.71
C VAL A 223 7.57 -29.80 -1.75
N ALA A 224 7.67 -31.11 -1.48
CA ALA A 224 6.71 -31.79 -0.62
C ALA A 224 6.74 -31.18 0.79
N ASP A 225 5.56 -30.93 1.39
CA ASP A 225 5.46 -30.41 2.76
C ASP A 225 6.26 -31.23 3.78
N GLN A 226 6.35 -32.55 3.55
CA GLN A 226 7.11 -33.45 4.41
C GLN A 226 8.60 -33.07 4.48
N PHE A 227 9.19 -32.58 3.39
CA PHE A 227 10.58 -32.11 3.37
C PHE A 227 10.83 -31.05 4.45
N TYR A 228 9.93 -30.06 4.57
CA TYR A 228 10.04 -28.99 5.57
C TYR A 228 9.72 -29.47 6.99
N LYS A 229 8.84 -30.46 7.13
CA LYS A 229 8.54 -31.09 8.43
C LYS A 229 9.74 -31.85 8.97
N ASP A 230 10.51 -32.50 8.10
CA ASP A 230 11.68 -33.30 8.47
C ASP A 230 12.93 -32.46 8.75
N LEU A 231 12.92 -31.15 8.44
CA LEU A 231 14.05 -30.26 8.77
C LEU A 231 14.26 -30.18 10.29
N PRO A 232 15.54 -30.17 10.75
CA PRO A 232 15.86 -30.08 12.17
C PRO A 232 15.38 -28.74 12.76
N ARG A 233 14.92 -28.77 14.01
CA ARG A 233 14.50 -27.58 14.78
C ARG A 233 15.28 -27.56 16.09
N GLN A 234 16.35 -26.78 16.14
CA GLN A 234 17.17 -26.60 17.33
C GLN A 234 16.52 -25.59 18.29
N ASN A 235 15.80 -24.61 17.75
CA ASN A 235 15.02 -23.66 18.54
C ASN A 235 13.73 -23.24 17.81
N PHE A 236 12.95 -22.35 18.45
CA PHE A 236 11.67 -21.89 17.91
C PHE A 236 11.82 -21.04 16.62
N ILE A 237 12.96 -20.37 16.44
CA ILE A 237 13.26 -19.52 15.27
C ILE A 237 13.35 -20.39 14.01
N ASP A 238 13.96 -21.57 14.10
CA ASP A 238 14.05 -22.52 12.97
C ASP A 238 12.65 -22.87 12.43
N GLY A 239 11.67 -23.04 13.31
CA GLY A 239 10.28 -23.27 12.90
C GLY A 239 9.72 -22.14 12.05
N HIS A 240 9.96 -20.87 12.44
CA HIS A 240 9.55 -19.71 11.65
C HIS A 240 10.28 -19.63 10.31
N ILE A 241 11.58 -19.95 10.27
CA ILE A 241 12.38 -19.99 9.04
C ILE A 241 11.84 -21.07 8.09
N TRP A 242 11.56 -22.29 8.59
CA TRP A 242 11.03 -23.37 7.76
C TRP A 242 9.65 -23.05 7.19
N ASN A 243 8.76 -22.46 7.99
CA ASN A 243 7.45 -22.01 7.50
C ASN A 243 7.61 -20.96 6.38
N LYS A 244 8.58 -20.04 6.52
CA LYS A 244 8.88 -19.03 5.51
C LYS A 244 9.42 -19.63 4.21
N LEU A 245 10.40 -20.52 4.32
CA LEU A 245 10.98 -21.20 3.16
C LEU A 245 9.95 -22.08 2.46
N GLN A 246 9.07 -22.77 3.20
CA GLN A 246 7.96 -23.54 2.65
C GLN A 246 7.00 -22.67 1.85
N ARG A 247 6.57 -21.53 2.42
CA ARG A 247 5.70 -20.56 1.75
C ARG A 247 6.29 -20.09 0.41
N LEU A 248 7.61 -19.90 0.35
CA LEU A 248 8.34 -19.51 -0.86
C LEU A 248 8.84 -20.68 -1.71
N ARG A 249 8.59 -21.93 -1.31
CA ARG A 249 9.09 -23.15 -1.96
C ARG A 249 10.62 -23.18 -2.13
N ILE A 250 11.34 -22.52 -1.23
CA ILE A 250 12.81 -22.49 -1.21
C ILE A 250 13.30 -23.66 -0.38
N THR A 251 14.34 -24.36 -0.84
CA THR A 251 15.04 -25.37 -0.02
C THR A 251 16.25 -24.73 0.66
N PRO A 252 16.51 -25.01 1.95
CA PRO A 252 17.66 -24.45 2.63
C PRO A 252 18.96 -25.04 2.05
N SER A 253 20.03 -24.24 2.10
CA SER A 253 21.37 -24.73 1.81
C SER A 253 21.83 -25.74 2.86
N GLN A 254 22.76 -26.61 2.47
CA GLN A 254 23.43 -27.50 3.42
C GLN A 254 24.14 -26.71 4.54
N PRO A 255 24.22 -27.26 5.77
CA PRO A 255 24.96 -26.63 6.85
C PRO A 255 26.38 -26.26 6.43
N ALA A 256 26.82 -25.07 6.83
CA ALA A 256 28.20 -24.65 6.56
C ALA A 256 29.19 -25.59 7.26
N PRO A 257 30.32 -25.95 6.62
CA PRO A 257 31.39 -26.70 7.29
C PRO A 257 32.03 -25.86 8.40
N ASP A 258 32.63 -26.53 9.39
CA ASP A 258 33.09 -25.92 10.63
C ASP A 258 34.05 -24.74 10.43
N HIS A 259 35.03 -24.84 9.51
CA HIS A 259 35.96 -23.74 9.24
C HIS A 259 35.25 -22.48 8.68
N LYS A 260 34.19 -22.63 7.89
CA LYS A 260 33.38 -21.50 7.40
C LYS A 260 32.50 -20.93 8.50
N PHE A 261 31.89 -21.80 9.31
CA PHE A 261 31.09 -21.39 10.46
C PHE A 261 31.95 -20.56 11.42
N LEU A 262 33.10 -21.09 11.86
CA LEU A 262 34.06 -20.45 12.73
C LEU A 262 34.40 -19.03 12.26
N ARG A 263 34.85 -18.88 11.01
CA ARG A 263 35.21 -17.57 10.46
C ARG A 263 34.01 -16.60 10.47
N ARG A 264 32.80 -17.07 10.13
CA ARG A 264 31.59 -16.22 10.06
C ARG A 264 31.18 -15.74 11.44
N VAL A 265 31.13 -16.61 12.45
CA VAL A 265 30.68 -16.24 13.80
C VAL A 265 31.67 -15.31 14.50
N PHE A 266 32.98 -15.50 14.31
CA PHE A 266 34.00 -14.57 14.84
C PHE A 266 33.84 -13.16 14.25
N LEU A 267 33.68 -13.05 12.94
CA LEU A 267 33.50 -11.76 12.28
C LEU A 267 32.18 -11.09 12.64
N ASP A 268 31.10 -11.86 12.77
CA ASP A 268 29.77 -11.29 13.01
C ASP A 268 29.54 -10.91 14.48
N ILE A 269 30.06 -11.70 15.42
CA ILE A 269 29.87 -11.48 16.85
C ILE A 269 30.91 -10.48 17.39
N ILE A 270 32.20 -10.69 17.11
CA ILE A 270 33.29 -9.90 17.72
C ILE A 270 34.13 -9.09 16.73
N GLY A 271 33.78 -9.08 15.44
CA GLY A 271 34.39 -8.18 14.46
C GLY A 271 35.84 -8.50 14.04
N ARG A 272 36.39 -9.65 14.43
CA ARG A 272 37.76 -10.07 14.08
C ARG A 272 37.80 -11.49 13.51
N LEU A 273 38.94 -11.88 12.94
CA LEU A 273 39.19 -13.28 12.58
C LEU A 273 39.57 -14.10 13.84
N PRO A 274 39.32 -15.44 13.83
CA PRO A 274 39.88 -16.31 14.84
C PRO A 274 41.40 -16.30 14.75
N THR A 275 42.07 -16.36 15.91
CA THR A 275 43.51 -16.64 15.99
C THR A 275 43.78 -18.09 15.59
N PRO A 276 45.03 -18.45 15.22
CA PRO A 276 45.39 -19.84 14.94
C PRO A 276 45.01 -20.80 16.09
N ASP A 277 45.30 -20.44 17.33
CA ASP A 277 45.02 -21.27 18.51
C ASP A 277 43.50 -21.48 18.72
N GLU A 278 42.70 -20.42 18.57
CA GLU A 278 41.23 -20.51 18.64
C GLU A 278 40.67 -21.42 17.54
N ALA A 279 41.25 -21.34 16.33
CA ALA A 279 40.84 -22.17 15.21
C ALA A 279 41.19 -23.64 15.42
N GLU A 280 42.42 -23.93 15.85
CA GLU A 280 42.85 -25.30 16.16
C GLU A 280 41.99 -25.91 17.27
N LYS A 281 41.72 -25.15 18.33
CA LYS A 281 40.86 -25.59 19.43
C LYS A 281 39.46 -25.97 18.95
N PHE A 282 38.80 -25.11 18.17
CA PHE A 282 37.43 -25.38 17.68
C PHE A 282 37.37 -26.50 16.64
N LEU A 283 38.35 -26.56 15.72
CA LEU A 283 38.39 -27.58 14.68
C LEU A 283 38.76 -28.97 15.23
N GLY A 284 39.55 -29.03 16.29
CA GLY A 284 39.88 -30.25 17.01
C GLY A 284 38.78 -30.74 17.96
N ASP A 285 37.85 -29.87 18.35
CA ASP A 285 36.75 -30.22 19.27
C ASP A 285 35.72 -31.15 18.60
N LYS A 286 35.35 -32.22 19.32
CA LYS A 286 34.40 -33.25 18.92
C LYS A 286 33.09 -33.19 19.72
N ALA A 287 32.94 -32.24 20.63
CA ALA A 287 31.71 -32.07 21.41
C ALA A 287 30.52 -31.82 20.45
N PRO A 288 29.37 -32.50 20.64
CA PRO A 288 28.22 -32.37 19.76
C PRO A 288 27.61 -30.95 19.77
N ASN A 289 27.82 -30.18 20.85
CA ASN A 289 27.35 -28.82 21.02
C ASN A 289 28.47 -27.76 20.88
N LYS A 290 29.62 -28.09 20.30
CA LYS A 290 30.77 -27.17 20.21
C LYS A 290 30.46 -25.82 19.55
N ARG A 291 29.47 -25.77 18.65
CA ARG A 291 29.03 -24.52 17.99
C ARG A 291 28.30 -23.59 18.94
N GLU A 292 27.47 -24.13 19.83
CA GLU A 292 26.77 -23.37 20.86
C GLU A 292 27.78 -22.84 21.88
N LEU A 293 28.67 -23.70 22.38
CA LEU A 293 29.73 -23.31 23.30
C LEU A 293 30.65 -22.22 22.73
N LEU A 294 30.95 -22.28 21.42
CA LEU A 294 31.72 -21.22 20.78
C LEU A 294 30.95 -19.89 20.75
N VAL A 295 29.65 -19.91 20.45
CA VAL A 295 28.83 -18.70 20.46
C VAL A 295 28.79 -18.09 21.86
N ASP A 296 28.58 -18.91 22.90
CA ASP A 296 28.59 -18.45 24.29
C ASP A 296 29.93 -17.80 24.65
N TYR A 297 31.04 -18.47 24.33
CA TYR A 297 32.39 -17.93 24.53
C TYR A 297 32.60 -16.57 23.84
N LEU A 298 32.11 -16.42 22.60
CA LEU A 298 32.26 -15.19 21.82
C LEU A 298 31.42 -14.04 22.38
N LEU A 299 30.21 -14.33 22.89
CA LEU A 299 29.34 -13.34 23.52
C LEU A 299 29.91 -12.81 24.84
N GLU A 300 30.76 -13.60 25.51
CA GLU A 300 31.46 -13.19 26.74
C GLU A 300 32.74 -12.36 26.48
N GLN A 301 33.18 -12.22 25.22
CA GLN A 301 34.40 -11.47 24.91
C GLN A 301 34.21 -9.95 25.06
N PRO A 302 35.20 -9.20 25.57
CA PRO A 302 35.15 -7.74 25.64
C PRO A 302 34.86 -7.07 24.29
N GLU A 303 35.35 -7.67 23.19
CA GLU A 303 35.14 -7.17 21.83
C GLU A 303 33.67 -7.19 21.39
N TYR A 304 32.82 -8.07 21.95
CA TYR A 304 31.41 -8.17 21.56
C TYR A 304 30.68 -6.84 21.74
N ALA A 305 30.81 -6.22 22.93
CA ALA A 305 30.16 -4.95 23.23
C ALA A 305 30.65 -3.82 22.29
N ALA A 306 31.96 -3.79 22.02
CA ALA A 306 32.56 -2.79 21.14
C ALA A 306 32.15 -2.98 19.67
N HIS A 307 32.05 -4.22 19.20
CA HIS A 307 31.62 -4.51 17.82
C HIS A 307 30.14 -4.19 17.62
N TRP A 308 29.28 -4.58 18.58
CA TRP A 308 27.85 -4.34 18.51
C TRP A 308 27.49 -2.85 18.54
N ALA A 309 28.18 -2.04 19.35
CA ALA A 309 27.93 -0.60 19.44
C ALA A 309 28.29 0.21 18.18
N ASN A 310 29.05 -0.38 17.26
CA ASN A 310 29.49 0.25 16.01
C ASN A 310 28.72 -0.27 14.78
N LYS A 311 27.69 -1.10 14.95
CA LYS A 311 26.81 -1.59 13.88
C LYS A 311 25.63 -0.64 13.63
#